data_AF-A0A2V8JFF6-F1
#
_entry.id   AF-A0A2V8JFF6-F1
#
_cell.length_a   1.000
_cell.length_b   1.000
_cell.length_c   1.000
_cell.angle_alpha   90.00
_cell.angle_beta   90.00
_cell.angle_gamma   90.00
#
_symmetry.space_group_name_H-M   'P 1'
#
loop_
_entity.id
_entity.type
_entity.pdbx_description
1 polymer ?
#
loop_
_entity_poly.entity_id
_entity_poly.type
_entity_poly.pdbx_seq_one_letter_code
_entity_poly.pdbx_strand_id
1 'polypeptide(L)'
;MRGFSHFVLESTVELAAEAMPPQEDPRVGECLEVIRRYLESSTESLLNSEDEKQIQPVVAALLKIAVEYRQFLIAGRLQEIARHLAH
;
A
#
# COMPACT_ATOMS: atom_id res chain seq x y z
N MET A 1 17.70 3.96 10.22
CA MET A 1 16.48 3.17 9.93
C MET A 1 16.24 3.24 8.43
N ARG A 2 16.39 2.14 7.69
CA ARG A 2 16.07 2.12 6.25
C ARG A 2 14.59 1.76 6.11
N GLY A 3 13.74 2.76 6.32
CA GLY A 3 12.32 2.69 5.95
C GLY A 3 12.22 2.61 4.42
N PHE A 4 11.17 1.94 3.94
CA PHE A 4 10.84 1.94 2.52
C PHE A 4 10.62 3.39 2.03
N SER A 5 10.89 3.66 0.75
CA SER A 5 10.67 4.98 0.17
C SER A 5 9.18 5.22 -0.05
N HIS A 6 8.63 6.35 0.42
CA HIS A 6 7.24 6.74 0.15
C HIS A 6 6.95 6.80 -1.35
N PHE A 7 7.92 7.25 -2.15
CA PHE A 7 7.82 7.23 -3.60
C PHE A 7 7.63 5.81 -4.17
N VAL A 8 8.29 4.80 -3.57
CA VAL A 8 8.12 3.40 -3.98
C VAL A 8 6.74 2.88 -3.62
N LEU A 9 6.19 3.28 -2.46
CA LEU A 9 4.81 2.94 -2.07
C LEU A 9 3.81 3.61 -3.02
N GLU A 10 3.94 4.91 -3.26
CA GLU A 10 3.10 5.69 -4.18
C GLU A 10 3.07 5.09 -5.59
N SER A 11 4.23 4.88 -6.20
CA SER A 11 4.32 4.26 -7.54
C SER A 11 3.75 2.84 -7.56
N THR A 12 3.89 2.07 -6.48
CA THR A 12 3.32 0.71 -6.40
C THR A 12 1.80 0.74 -6.31
N VAL A 13 1.23 1.75 -5.63
CA VAL A 13 -0.22 1.97 -5.50
C VAL A 13 -0.83 2.39 -6.83
N GLU A 14 -0.16 3.25 -7.60
CA GLU A 14 -0.59 3.61 -8.95
C GLU A 14 -0.64 2.39 -9.88
N LEU A 15 0.44 1.60 -9.90
CA LEU A 15 0.49 0.36 -10.68
C LEU A 15 -0.57 -0.65 -10.22
N ALA A 16 -0.84 -0.74 -8.92
CA ALA A 16 -1.89 -1.58 -8.38
C ALA A 16 -3.28 -1.13 -8.87
N ALA A 17 -3.55 0.17 -8.89
CA ALA A 17 -4.83 0.72 -9.36
C ALA A 17 -5.06 0.46 -10.86
N GLU A 18 -3.99 0.48 -11.67
CA GLU A 18 -4.07 0.19 -13.10
C GLU A 18 -4.24 -1.31 -13.38
N ALA A 19 -3.48 -2.16 -12.68
CA ALA A 19 -3.47 -3.60 -12.92
C ALA A 19 -4.61 -4.36 -12.23
N MET A 20 -5.18 -3.77 -11.17
CA MET A 20 -6.29 -4.31 -10.40
C MET A 20 -7.34 -3.21 -10.25
N PRO A 21 -8.21 -3.01 -11.25
CA PRO A 21 -9.10 -1.87 -11.28
C PRO A 21 -10.06 -1.90 -10.07
N PRO A 22 -10.14 -0.82 -9.26
CA PRO A 22 -11.02 -0.78 -8.10
C PRO A 22 -12.51 -0.85 -8.45
N GLN A 23 -12.87 -0.65 -9.72
CA GLN A 23 -14.23 -0.88 -10.24
C GLN A 23 -14.57 -2.38 -10.33
N GLU A 24 -13.57 -3.24 -10.47
CA GLU A 24 -13.72 -4.69 -10.57
C GLU A 24 -13.58 -5.37 -9.20
N ASP A 25 -12.77 -4.81 -8.30
CA ASP A 25 -12.64 -5.27 -6.91
C ASP A 25 -12.63 -4.09 -5.92
N PRO A 26 -13.76 -3.85 -5.22
CA PRO A 26 -13.87 -2.78 -4.23
C PRO A 26 -12.82 -2.83 -3.11
N ARG A 27 -12.32 -4.03 -2.78
CA ARG A 27 -11.30 -4.20 -1.73
C ARG A 27 -9.98 -3.54 -2.13
N VAL A 28 -9.69 -3.47 -3.44
CA VAL A 28 -8.54 -2.71 -3.94
C VAL A 28 -8.75 -1.23 -3.69
N GLY A 29 -9.93 -0.69 -4.03
CA GLY A 29 -10.28 0.71 -3.79
C GLY A 29 -10.09 1.13 -2.33
N GLU A 30 -10.63 0.35 -1.41
CA GLU A 30 -10.48 0.58 0.04
C GLU A 30 -9.01 0.61 0.48
N CYS A 31 -8.20 -0.33 -0.01
CA CYS A 31 -6.77 -0.35 0.31
C CYS A 31 -6.03 0.87 -0.25
N LEU A 32 -6.30 1.25 -1.50
CA LEU A 32 -5.64 2.38 -2.16
C LEU A 32 -5.98 3.71 -1.48
N GLU A 33 -7.23 3.91 -1.06
CA GLU A 33 -7.66 5.12 -0.35
C GLU A 33 -6.92 5.29 0.98
N VAL A 34 -6.82 4.23 1.78
CA VAL A 34 -6.12 4.29 3.07
C VAL A 34 -4.62 4.55 2.86
N ILE A 35 -4.00 3.90 1.87
CA ILE A 35 -2.58 4.12 1.58
C ILE A 35 -2.33 5.55 1.07
N ARG A 36 -3.19 6.09 0.19
CA ARG A 36 -3.08 7.47 -0.30
C ARG A 36 -3.20 8.48 0.83
N ARG A 37 -4.19 8.31 1.71
CA ARG A 37 -4.35 9.16 2.90
C ARG A 37 -3.10 9.12 3.78
N TYR A 38 -2.50 7.94 3.99
CA TYR A 38 -1.26 7.81 4.73
C TYR A 38 -0.11 8.60 4.07
N LEU A 39 0.05 8.52 2.75
CA LEU A 39 1.08 9.25 2.00
C LEU A 39 0.88 10.78 2.08
N GLU A 40 -0.36 11.24 1.98
CA GLU A 40 -0.72 12.66 2.12
C GLU A 40 -0.40 13.17 3.53
N SER A 41 -0.93 12.51 4.57
CA SER A 41 -0.65 12.85 5.97
C SER A 41 0.84 12.81 6.30
N SER A 42 1.59 11.88 5.70
CA SER A 42 3.04 11.82 5.88
C SER A 42 3.76 13.01 5.29
N THR A 43 3.30 13.50 4.14
CA THR A 43 3.90 14.65 3.46
C THR A 43 3.64 15.93 4.25
N GLU A 44 2.45 16.02 4.87
CA GLU A 44 2.05 17.16 5.71
C GLU A 44 2.59 17.09 7.14
N SER A 45 3.35 16.04 7.51
CA SER A 45 3.80 15.78 8.88
C SER A 45 2.65 15.68 9.90
N LEU A 46 1.47 15.25 9.45
CA LEU A 46 0.26 15.06 10.25
C LEU A 46 0.01 13.60 10.64
N LEU A 47 0.94 12.70 10.33
CA LEU A 47 0.84 11.29 10.71
C LEU A 47 0.64 11.15 12.22
N ASN A 48 -0.48 10.54 12.59
CA ASN A 48 -0.72 10.10 13.96
C ASN A 48 -0.32 8.61 14.10
N SER A 49 -0.15 8.14 15.34
CA SER A 49 0.27 6.75 15.59
C SER A 49 -0.76 5.70 15.14
N GLU A 50 -2.00 6.11 14.88
CA GLU A 50 -3.06 5.21 14.41
C GLU A 50 -2.91 4.96 12.91
N ASP A 51 -2.63 5.99 12.12
CA ASP A 51 -2.33 5.88 10.68
C ASP A 51 -1.10 4.99 10.43
N GLU A 52 -0.06 5.14 11.23
CA GLU A 52 1.14 4.28 11.17
C GLU A 52 0.86 2.81 11.53
N LYS A 53 -0.14 2.54 12.39
CA LYS A 53 -0.55 1.17 12.72
C LYS A 53 -1.45 0.56 11.67
N GLN A 54 -2.22 1.38 10.96
CA GLN A 54 -3.17 0.90 9.95
C GLN A 54 -2.50 0.63 8.60
N ILE A 55 -1.39 1.29 8.27
CA ILE A 55 -0.76 1.12 6.95
C ILE A 55 -0.24 -0.31 6.71
N GLN A 56 0.37 -0.94 7.72
CA GLN A 56 0.92 -2.29 7.61
C GLN A 56 -0.13 -3.36 7.28
N PRO A 57 -1.26 -3.49 8.00
CA PRO A 57 -2.30 -4.45 7.65
C PRO A 57 -2.95 -4.15 6.30
N VAL A 58 -3.06 -2.88 5.89
CA VAL A 58 -3.63 -2.50 4.59
C VAL A 58 -2.70 -2.89 3.43
N VAL A 59 -1.40 -2.62 3.54
CA VAL A 59 -0.41 -3.07 2.53
C VAL A 59 -0.40 -4.60 2.43
N ALA A 60 -0.55 -5.31 3.56
CA ALA A 60 -0.67 -6.77 3.57
C ALA A 60 -1.98 -7.27 2.94
N ALA A 61 -3.08 -6.53 3.07
CA ALA A 61 -4.34 -6.86 2.40
C ALA A 61 -4.23 -6.68 0.88
N LEU A 62 -3.68 -5.53 0.43
CA LEU A 62 -3.45 -5.27 -0.98
C LEU A 62 -2.49 -6.31 -1.60
N LEU A 63 -1.48 -6.76 -0.85
CA LEU A 63 -0.60 -7.86 -1.26
C LEU A 63 -1.38 -9.14 -1.57
N LYS A 64 -2.31 -9.53 -0.69
CA LYS A 64 -3.12 -10.75 -0.91
C LYS A 64 -3.96 -10.63 -2.17
N ILE A 65 -4.58 -9.47 -2.39
CA ILE A 65 -5.38 -9.21 -3.59
C ILE A 65 -4.48 -9.24 -4.85
N ALA A 66 -3.28 -8.68 -4.79
CA ALA A 66 -2.30 -8.77 -5.88
C ALA A 66 -1.93 -10.21 -6.23
N VAL A 67 -1.83 -11.10 -5.24
CA VAL A 67 -1.61 -12.53 -5.48
C VAL A 67 -2.85 -13.19 -6.11
N GLU A 68 -4.06 -12.84 -5.66
CA GLU A 68 -5.32 -13.33 -6.25
C GLU A 68 -5.44 -12.95 -7.75
N TYR A 69 -5.06 -11.71 -8.09
CA TYR A 69 -5.01 -11.19 -9.47
C TYR A 69 -3.77 -11.65 -10.26
N ARG A 70 -2.90 -12.49 -9.67
CA ARG A 70 -1.63 -12.97 -10.26
C ARG A 70 -0.66 -11.84 -10.66
N GLN A 71 -0.77 -10.68 -10.02
CA GLN A 71 0.13 -9.53 -10.21
C GLN A 71 1.41 -9.69 -9.38
N PHE A 72 2.23 -10.69 -9.70
CA PHE A 72 3.38 -11.09 -8.87
C PHE A 72 4.45 -10.01 -8.71
N LEU A 73 4.62 -9.13 -9.71
CA LEU A 73 5.55 -8.00 -9.60
C LEU A 73 5.07 -6.98 -8.55
N ILE A 74 3.78 -6.67 -8.55
CA ILE A 74 3.15 -5.75 -7.58
C ILE A 74 3.17 -6.40 -6.19
N ALA A 75 2.81 -7.69 -6.10
CA ALA A 75 2.89 -8.46 -4.87
C ALA A 75 4.30 -8.47 -4.28
N GLY A 76 5.34 -8.69 -5.09
CA GLY A 76 6.73 -8.65 -4.62
C GLY A 76 7.09 -7.31 -3.97
N ARG A 77 6.72 -6.18 -4.60
CA ARG A 77 6.97 -4.83 -4.05
C ARG A 77 6.20 -4.60 -2.75
N LEU A 78 4.92 -4.95 -2.71
CA LEU A 78 4.09 -4.81 -1.51
C LEU A 78 4.62 -5.65 -0.35
N GLN A 79 5.16 -6.84 -0.63
CA GLN A 79 5.78 -7.68 0.38
C GLN A 79 7.06 -7.05 0.98
N GLU A 80 7.90 -6.43 0.15
CA GLU A 80 9.08 -5.71 0.64
C GLU A 80 8.68 -4.52 1.51
N ILE A 81 7.70 -3.74 1.08
CA ILE A 81 7.16 -2.60 1.85
C ILE A 81 6.60 -3.07 3.19
N ALA A 82 5.77 -4.11 3.19
CA ALA A 82 5.18 -4.68 4.41
C ALA A 82 6.26 -5.15 5.41
N ARG A 83 7.38 -5.71 4.91
CA ARG A 83 8.52 -6.11 5.74
C ARG A 83 9.21 -4.90 6.37
N HIS A 84 9.37 -3.80 5.63
CA HIS A 84 9.93 -2.57 6.18
C HIS A 84 9.01 -1.89 7.20
N LEU A 85 7.70 -2.03 7.06
CA LEU A 85 6.71 -1.52 8.01
C LEU A 85 6.61 -2.30 9.33
N ALA A 86 7.14 -3.53 9.38
CA ALA A 86 7.09 -4.38 10.57
C ALA A 86 8.28 -4.18 11.54
N HIS A 87 9.23 -3.28 11.21
CA HIS A 87 10.47 -3.04 11.93
C HIS A 87 10.64 -1.57 12.32
#